data_AF-A0A8H7IWE8-F1
#
_entry.id   AF-A0A8H7IWE8-F1
#
_cell.length_a   1.000
_cell.length_b   1.000
_cell.length_c   1.000
_cell.angle_alpha   90.00
_cell.angle_beta   90.00
_cell.angle_gamma   90.00
#
_symmetry.space_group_name_H-M   'P 1'
#
loop_
_entity.id
_entity.type
_entity.pdbx_description
1 polymer ?
#
loop_
_entity_poly.entity_id
_entity_poly.type
_entity_poly.pdbx_seq_one_letter_code
_entity_poly.pdbx_strand_id
1 'polypeptide(L)'
;MVLHGLLPKPLPADMLMVGQLLTHPLHPERESFYSNKAHEEVDDLNDYHIQLRYKDLYSIDQEGRFLTNYGAKFELGRIYRQPNLLTVKAEQMIQRTSQDATAAFQAVCNDAEARTWIYDTVKAGKPLYIILGITELKNAVFKRAKLQDSGASNRLNELPIEKGAKVPKPLQRTASSDSGLGGIGSEPQISGVFGMDVRRVTARITTPAEPHSLSDLKYRWYYYDVPGSETKEQLMIGLGEQLKANELRLMLDLSEDDVQGNLEAISQLSLDALSTAASPMLQPSSPALRGRSPSPNPALLRSQH
;
A
#
# COMPACT_ATOMS: atom_id res chain seq x y z
N MET A 1 -12.57 -15.96 -1.60
CA MET A 1 -11.17 -15.79 -2.08
C MET A 1 -10.93 -14.30 -2.18
N VAL A 2 -9.81 -13.79 -1.67
CA VAL A 2 -9.45 -12.37 -1.85
C VAL A 2 -8.95 -12.23 -3.29
N LEU A 3 -9.74 -11.58 -4.14
CA LEU A 3 -9.45 -11.43 -5.58
C LEU A 3 -8.40 -10.34 -5.87
N HIS A 4 -8.32 -9.33 -5.01
CA HIS A 4 -7.50 -8.13 -5.24
C HIS A 4 -6.41 -7.96 -4.18
N GLY A 5 -5.28 -7.36 -4.57
CA GLY A 5 -4.21 -7.03 -3.63
C GLY A 5 -4.66 -5.96 -2.64
N LEU A 6 -4.54 -6.25 -1.34
CA LEU A 6 -4.84 -5.28 -0.28
C LEU A 6 -3.87 -4.09 -0.37
N LEU A 7 -4.42 -2.88 -0.43
CA LEU A 7 -3.63 -1.65 -0.47
C LEU A 7 -3.05 -1.35 0.92
N PRO A 8 -1.82 -0.83 1.03
CA PRO A 8 -1.21 -0.50 2.32
C PRO A 8 -1.93 0.66 3.03
N LYS A 9 -2.57 1.54 2.27
CA LYS A 9 -3.40 2.66 2.72
C LYS A 9 -4.62 2.74 1.80
N PRO A 10 -5.82 3.07 2.31
CA PRO A 10 -7.00 3.18 1.46
C PRO A 10 -6.88 4.42 0.55
N LEU A 11 -7.37 4.29 -0.68
CA LEU A 11 -7.44 5.38 -1.65
C LEU A 11 -8.88 5.89 -1.79
N PRO A 12 -9.11 7.16 -2.18
CA PRO A 12 -10.45 7.66 -2.50
C PRO A 12 -11.10 6.87 -3.64
N ALA A 13 -12.42 6.65 -3.55
CA ALA A 13 -13.14 5.82 -4.51
C ALA A 13 -13.33 6.47 -5.89
N ASP A 14 -13.24 7.79 -5.95
CA ASP A 14 -13.35 8.60 -7.16
C ASP A 14 -12.04 8.71 -7.97
N MET A 15 -10.91 8.31 -7.39
CA MET A 15 -9.60 8.44 -8.04
C MET A 15 -9.27 7.30 -9.01
N LEU A 16 -9.92 6.14 -8.87
CA LEU A 16 -9.54 4.91 -9.54
C LEU A 16 -10.69 4.31 -10.33
N MET A 17 -10.42 3.96 -11.59
CA MET A 17 -11.36 3.26 -12.46
C MET A 17 -10.73 2.00 -13.05
N VAL A 18 -11.54 0.98 -13.30
CA VAL A 18 -11.10 -0.21 -14.05
C VAL A 18 -10.83 0.20 -15.50
N GLY A 19 -9.71 -0.25 -16.06
CA GLY A 19 -9.21 0.18 -17.37
C GLY A 19 -8.25 1.38 -17.34
N GLN A 20 -8.05 2.01 -16.18
CA GLN A 20 -7.15 3.15 -16.06
C GLN A 20 -5.67 2.72 -16.13
N LEU A 21 -4.90 3.45 -16.92
CA LEU A 21 -3.44 3.32 -17.02
C LEU A 21 -2.76 4.26 -16.03
N LEU A 22 -1.72 3.77 -15.36
CA LEU A 22 -1.00 4.49 -14.31
C LEU A 22 0.52 4.37 -14.51
N THR A 23 1.26 5.39 -14.12
CA THR A 23 2.72 5.25 -13.92
C THR A 23 3.09 4.80 -12.50
N HIS A 24 2.23 5.08 -11.53
CA HIS A 24 2.42 4.64 -10.14
C HIS A 24 1.10 4.17 -9.49
N PRO A 25 0.96 2.88 -9.11
CA PRO A 25 -0.31 2.33 -8.62
C PRO A 25 -0.87 2.98 -7.35
N LEU A 26 0.01 3.49 -6.48
CA LEU A 26 -0.39 4.10 -5.21
C LEU A 26 -0.50 5.63 -5.26
N HIS A 27 -0.18 6.23 -6.42
CA HIS A 27 -0.22 7.68 -6.63
C HIS A 27 -0.93 7.99 -7.97
N PRO A 28 -2.21 7.61 -8.12
CA PRO A 28 -2.97 7.81 -9.35
C PRO A 28 -3.16 9.28 -9.74
N GLU A 29 -3.00 10.20 -8.79
CA GLU A 29 -3.08 11.65 -8.98
C GLU A 29 -1.92 12.25 -9.78
N ARG A 30 -0.80 11.53 -9.91
CA ARG A 30 0.42 12.05 -10.56
C ARG A 30 0.30 12.00 -12.08
N GLU A 31 0.35 10.80 -12.64
CA GLU A 31 0.27 10.57 -14.07
C GLU A 31 -0.56 9.31 -14.33
N SER A 32 -1.77 9.54 -14.81
CA SER A 32 -2.70 8.49 -15.20
C SER A 32 -3.41 8.87 -16.49
N PHE A 33 -3.93 7.85 -17.17
CA PHE A 33 -4.74 8.00 -18.36
C PHE A 33 -5.96 7.10 -18.27
N TYR A 34 -7.12 7.64 -18.61
CA TYR A 34 -8.37 6.91 -18.65
C TYR A 34 -9.05 7.16 -20.00
N SER A 35 -9.29 6.09 -20.75
CA SER A 35 -9.95 6.20 -22.05
C SER A 35 -11.47 6.31 -21.88
N ASN A 36 -12.03 7.47 -22.20
CA ASN A 36 -13.48 7.63 -22.28
C ASN A 36 -14.10 6.77 -23.40
N LYS A 37 -13.32 6.49 -24.46
CA LYS A 37 -13.78 5.71 -25.61
C LYS A 37 -13.86 4.21 -25.30
N ALA A 38 -12.87 3.67 -24.59
CA ALA A 38 -12.86 2.27 -24.19
C ALA A 38 -13.69 2.01 -22.92
N HIS A 39 -14.17 3.05 -22.23
CA HIS A 39 -14.88 2.92 -20.96
C HIS A 39 -16.06 1.94 -21.03
N GLU A 40 -16.96 2.09 -22.01
CA GLU A 40 -18.16 1.26 -22.13
C GLU A 40 -17.80 -0.21 -22.37
N GLU A 41 -16.88 -0.46 -23.30
CA GLU A 41 -16.40 -1.83 -23.60
C GLU A 41 -15.70 -2.48 -22.39
N VAL A 42 -14.90 -1.71 -21.65
CA VAL A 42 -14.26 -2.21 -20.42
C VAL A 42 -15.30 -2.46 -19.33
N ASP A 43 -16.34 -1.63 -19.22
CA ASP A 43 -17.38 -1.80 -18.20
C ASP A 43 -18.26 -3.01 -18.45
N ASP A 44 -18.59 -3.29 -19.72
CA ASP A 44 -19.32 -4.50 -20.12
C ASP A 44 -18.56 -5.79 -19.79
N LEU A 45 -17.22 -5.72 -19.70
CA LEU A 45 -16.35 -6.84 -19.32
C LEU A 45 -16.19 -6.99 -17.80
N ASN A 46 -16.75 -6.09 -17.00
CA ASN A 46 -16.63 -6.12 -15.55
C ASN A 46 -17.70 -7.01 -14.91
N ASP A 47 -17.29 -7.81 -13.94
CA ASP A 47 -18.20 -8.42 -12.96
C ASP A 47 -18.31 -7.54 -11.71
N TYR A 48 -19.51 -7.53 -11.15
CA TYR A 48 -19.86 -6.74 -9.98
C TYR A 48 -20.27 -7.66 -8.84
N HIS A 49 -19.44 -7.72 -7.81
CA HIS A 49 -19.76 -8.45 -6.59
C HIS A 49 -20.02 -7.49 -5.43
N ILE A 50 -21.25 -7.49 -4.93
CA ILE A 50 -21.68 -6.65 -3.82
C ILE A 50 -21.95 -7.54 -2.60
N GLN A 51 -21.28 -7.25 -1.49
CA GLN A 51 -21.55 -7.87 -0.20
C GLN A 51 -22.02 -6.84 0.81
N LEU A 52 -23.25 -7.03 1.31
CA LEU A 52 -23.80 -6.21 2.38
C LEU A 52 -23.30 -6.71 3.75
N ARG A 53 -23.18 -5.79 4.72
CA ARG A 53 -22.74 -6.06 6.10
C ARG A 53 -21.41 -6.80 6.12
N TYR A 54 -20.47 -6.32 5.31
CA TYR A 54 -19.15 -6.90 5.19
C TYR A 54 -18.41 -6.85 6.53
N LYS A 55 -17.77 -7.97 6.91
CA LYS A 55 -16.94 -8.09 8.10
C LYS A 55 -15.68 -8.86 7.78
N ASP A 56 -14.54 -8.35 8.23
CA ASP A 56 -13.24 -8.97 8.00
C ASP A 56 -12.24 -8.61 9.10
N LEU A 57 -11.06 -9.24 9.07
CA LEU A 57 -9.97 -9.07 10.01
C LEU A 57 -8.68 -8.76 9.24
N TYR A 58 -8.11 -7.59 9.48
CA TYR A 58 -6.88 -7.13 8.83
C TYR A 58 -5.73 -7.12 9.84
N SER A 59 -4.52 -7.40 9.38
CA SER A 59 -3.30 -7.08 10.12
C SER A 59 -2.71 -5.75 9.64
N ILE A 60 -2.04 -5.05 10.56
CA ILE A 60 -1.26 -3.86 10.27
C ILE A 60 0.20 -4.04 10.70
N ASP A 61 1.10 -3.34 10.02
CA ASP A 61 2.52 -3.32 10.35
C ASP A 61 2.83 -2.34 11.52
N GLN A 62 4.13 -2.09 11.74
CA GLN A 62 4.60 -1.17 12.78
C GLN A 62 4.46 0.31 12.42
N GLU A 63 4.15 0.63 11.17
CA GLU A 63 3.90 1.98 10.66
C GLU A 63 2.40 2.26 10.51
N GLY A 64 1.57 1.26 10.77
CA GLY A 64 0.12 1.33 10.68
C GLY A 64 -0.42 1.08 9.27
N ARG A 65 0.35 0.45 8.38
CA ARG A 65 -0.08 0.09 7.02
C ARG A 65 -0.75 -1.28 7.02
N PHE A 66 -1.73 -1.50 6.17
CA PHE A 66 -2.36 -2.81 6.03
C PHE A 66 -1.38 -3.83 5.44
N LEU A 67 -1.35 -5.03 6.03
CA LEU A 67 -0.44 -6.11 5.65
C LEU A 67 -1.19 -7.27 4.99
N THR A 68 -2.21 -7.80 5.67
CA THR A 68 -2.91 -9.01 5.23
C THR A 68 -4.35 -8.98 5.69
N ASN A 69 -5.25 -9.43 4.81
CA ASN A 69 -6.65 -9.72 5.11
C ASN A 69 -6.78 -11.24 5.41
N TYR A 70 -7.45 -11.59 6.51
CA TYR A 70 -7.64 -12.98 6.95
C TYR A 70 -9.04 -13.56 6.63
N GLY A 71 -9.97 -12.75 6.14
CA GLY A 71 -11.35 -13.14 5.87
C GLY A 71 -12.25 -13.18 7.12
N ALA A 72 -13.54 -13.28 6.88
CA ALA A 72 -14.57 -13.35 7.93
C ALA A 72 -14.48 -14.60 8.84
N LYS A 73 -13.92 -15.70 8.33
CA LYS A 73 -13.76 -16.98 9.05
C LYS A 73 -12.36 -17.18 9.64
N PHE A 74 -11.57 -16.11 9.71
CA PHE A 74 -10.15 -16.09 10.10
C PHE A 74 -9.69 -17.31 10.92
N GLU A 75 -8.79 -18.10 10.35
CA GLU A 75 -8.13 -19.20 11.05
C GLU A 75 -6.69 -18.76 11.34
N LEU A 76 -6.49 -18.06 12.45
CA LEU A 76 -5.17 -17.52 12.77
C LEU A 76 -4.18 -18.62 13.21
N GLY A 77 -4.62 -19.85 13.45
CA GLY A 77 -3.77 -20.90 14.01
C GLY A 77 -3.13 -20.47 15.34
N ARG A 78 -2.18 -21.26 15.87
CA ARG A 78 -1.41 -20.84 17.04
C ARG A 78 -0.39 -19.78 16.63
N ILE A 79 -0.70 -18.50 16.82
CA ILE A 79 0.26 -17.43 16.57
C ILE A 79 1.03 -17.12 17.85
N TYR A 80 2.36 -17.34 17.80
CA TYR A 80 3.28 -17.07 18.92
C TYR A 80 3.46 -15.58 19.25
N ARG A 81 3.17 -14.68 18.30
CA ARG A 81 3.18 -13.22 18.47
C ARG A 81 1.89 -12.63 17.93
N GLN A 82 1.06 -12.03 18.79
CA GLN A 82 -0.19 -11.44 18.34
C GLN A 82 0.09 -10.32 17.31
N PRO A 83 -0.39 -10.46 16.06
CA PRO A 83 -0.27 -9.39 15.09
C PRO A 83 -1.11 -8.20 15.56
N ASN A 84 -0.75 -6.99 15.11
CA ASN A 84 -1.61 -5.84 15.31
C ASN A 84 -2.84 -6.03 14.42
N LEU A 85 -3.98 -6.38 15.01
CA LEU A 85 -5.20 -6.71 14.26
C LEU A 85 -6.22 -5.59 14.33
N LEU A 86 -6.93 -5.41 13.22
CA LEU A 86 -8.08 -4.55 13.09
C LEU A 86 -9.26 -5.36 12.56
N THR A 87 -10.38 -5.34 13.27
CA THR A 87 -11.65 -5.78 12.71
C THR A 87 -12.20 -4.65 11.85
N VAL A 88 -12.61 -4.98 10.63
CA VAL A 88 -13.36 -4.08 9.76
C VAL A 88 -14.80 -4.53 9.67
N LYS A 89 -15.73 -3.58 9.79
CA LYS A 89 -17.15 -3.77 9.49
C LYS A 89 -17.58 -2.68 8.54
N ALA A 90 -18.12 -3.03 7.39
CA ALA A 90 -18.60 -2.06 6.41
C ALA A 90 -20.06 -2.35 6.08
N GLU A 91 -20.80 -1.30 5.75
CA GLU A 91 -22.18 -1.44 5.27
C GLU A 91 -22.21 -2.24 3.97
N GLN A 92 -21.26 -1.95 3.08
CA GLN A 92 -21.16 -2.56 1.76
C GLN A 92 -19.69 -2.72 1.37
N MET A 93 -19.36 -3.89 0.83
CA MET A 93 -18.18 -4.09 0.00
C MET A 93 -18.63 -4.20 -1.46
N ILE A 94 -17.99 -3.45 -2.35
CA ILE A 94 -18.21 -3.53 -3.79
C ILE A 94 -16.89 -3.95 -4.42
N GLN A 95 -16.93 -5.06 -5.15
CA GLN A 95 -15.83 -5.49 -6.00
C GLN A 95 -16.24 -5.30 -7.45
N ARG A 96 -15.41 -4.59 -8.21
CA ARG A 96 -15.49 -4.51 -9.66
C ARG A 96 -14.25 -5.17 -10.20
N THR A 97 -14.39 -6.19 -11.03
CA THR A 97 -13.26 -6.95 -11.55
C THR A 97 -13.51 -7.31 -13.00
N SER A 98 -12.52 -7.09 -13.85
CA SER A 98 -12.59 -7.54 -15.24
C SER A 98 -12.61 -9.06 -15.30
N GLN A 99 -13.64 -9.64 -15.93
CA GLN A 99 -13.75 -11.09 -16.13
C GLN A 99 -12.68 -11.60 -17.09
N ASP A 100 -12.39 -10.80 -18.12
CA ASP A 100 -11.30 -11.03 -19.06
C ASP A 100 -10.34 -9.84 -19.08
N ALA A 101 -9.35 -9.92 -18.19
CA ALA A 101 -8.25 -8.97 -18.07
C ALA A 101 -7.54 -8.68 -19.41
N THR A 102 -7.46 -9.68 -20.29
CA THR A 102 -6.85 -9.51 -21.61
C THR A 102 -7.74 -8.64 -22.49
N ALA A 103 -9.03 -8.98 -22.58
CA ALA A 103 -9.96 -8.28 -23.44
C ALA A 103 -10.11 -6.81 -23.01
N ALA A 104 -10.23 -6.56 -21.71
CA ALA A 104 -10.30 -5.20 -21.18
C ALA A 104 -9.03 -4.39 -21.48
N PHE A 105 -7.85 -4.98 -21.34
CA PHE A 105 -6.61 -4.31 -21.70
C PHE A 105 -6.51 -4.03 -23.21
N GLN A 106 -6.95 -4.98 -24.04
CA GLN A 106 -6.97 -4.82 -25.48
C GLN A 106 -7.93 -3.70 -25.91
N ALA A 107 -9.10 -3.60 -25.28
CA ALA A 107 -10.06 -2.50 -25.51
C ALA A 107 -9.40 -1.13 -25.26
N VAL A 108 -8.68 -0.99 -24.14
CA VAL A 108 -7.90 0.23 -23.84
C VAL A 108 -6.83 0.48 -24.91
N CYS A 109 -6.07 -0.55 -25.30
CA CYS A 109 -5.02 -0.40 -26.32
C CYS A 109 -5.55 -0.12 -27.74
N ASN A 110 -6.81 -0.45 -28.02
CA ASN A 110 -7.46 -0.13 -29.29
C ASN A 110 -7.77 1.37 -29.42
N ASP A 111 -7.78 2.11 -28.32
CA ASP A 111 -7.86 3.57 -28.34
C ASP A 111 -6.52 4.21 -28.75
N ALA A 112 -6.59 5.14 -29.71
CA ALA A 112 -5.41 5.82 -30.25
C ALA A 112 -4.78 6.78 -29.23
N GLU A 113 -5.61 7.40 -28.37
CA GLU A 113 -5.12 8.29 -27.32
C GLU A 113 -4.35 7.51 -26.26
N ALA A 114 -4.87 6.36 -25.85
CA ALA A 114 -4.17 5.45 -24.93
C ALA A 114 -2.81 5.01 -25.48
N ARG A 115 -2.74 4.67 -26.78
CA ARG A 115 -1.47 4.29 -27.42
C ARG A 115 -0.47 5.43 -27.46
N THR A 116 -0.92 6.65 -27.75
CA THR A 116 -0.08 7.84 -27.73
C THR A 116 0.48 8.07 -26.33
N TRP A 117 -0.38 7.98 -25.30
CA TRP A 117 0.05 8.12 -23.91
C TRP A 117 1.06 7.04 -23.49
N ILE A 118 0.83 5.77 -23.87
CA ILE A 118 1.77 4.67 -23.62
C ILE A 118 3.11 4.94 -24.32
N TYR A 119 3.08 5.36 -25.59
CA TYR A 119 4.27 5.68 -26.37
C TYR A 119 5.12 6.76 -25.68
N ASP A 120 4.50 7.87 -25.29
CA ASP A 120 5.18 8.99 -24.62
C ASP A 120 5.75 8.58 -23.26
N THR A 121 4.99 7.78 -22.50
CA THR A 121 5.41 7.29 -21.17
C THR A 121 6.61 6.35 -21.26
N VAL A 122 6.63 5.43 -22.23
CA VAL A 122 7.77 4.55 -22.48
C VAL A 122 8.98 5.33 -22.97
N LYS A 123 8.79 6.31 -23.86
CA LYS A 123 9.87 7.17 -24.34
C LYS A 123 10.51 7.97 -23.20
N ALA A 124 9.72 8.34 -22.19
CA ALA A 124 10.20 8.95 -20.95
C ALA A 124 10.85 7.95 -19.97
N GLY A 125 10.87 6.65 -20.28
CA GLY A 125 11.47 5.61 -19.44
C GLY A 125 10.69 5.31 -18.16
N LYS A 126 9.40 5.66 -18.11
CA LYS A 126 8.55 5.50 -16.91
C LYS A 126 7.89 4.11 -16.88
N PRO A 127 7.66 3.54 -15.68
CA PRO A 127 6.92 2.30 -15.54
C PRO A 127 5.44 2.50 -15.90
N LEU A 128 4.78 1.41 -16.28
CA LEU A 128 3.39 1.39 -16.72
C LEU A 128 2.61 0.28 -16.02
N TYR A 129 1.37 0.60 -15.67
CA TYR A 129 0.45 -0.30 -15.00
C TYR A 129 -0.98 -0.09 -15.52
N ILE A 130 -1.82 -1.11 -15.39
CA ILE A 130 -3.27 -1.00 -15.62
C ILE A 130 -4.03 -1.54 -14.41
N ILE A 131 -5.15 -0.88 -14.09
CA ILE A 131 -6.13 -1.36 -13.10
C ILE A 131 -7.15 -2.25 -13.81
N LEU A 132 -7.29 -3.49 -13.35
CA LEU A 132 -8.26 -4.46 -13.87
C LEU A 132 -9.29 -4.89 -12.81
N GLY A 133 -9.18 -4.35 -11.60
CA GLY A 133 -10.18 -4.56 -10.57
C GLY A 133 -9.95 -3.69 -9.34
N ILE A 134 -11.04 -3.38 -8.64
CA ILE A 134 -11.05 -2.56 -7.42
C ILE A 134 -11.97 -3.18 -6.37
N THR A 135 -11.61 -3.04 -5.10
CA THR A 135 -12.45 -3.38 -3.94
C THR A 135 -12.68 -2.12 -3.12
N GLU A 136 -13.92 -1.65 -3.14
CA GLU A 136 -14.40 -0.52 -2.35
C GLU A 136 -15.09 -1.02 -1.09
N LEU A 137 -14.85 -0.33 0.03
CA LEU A 137 -15.67 -0.46 1.24
C LEU A 137 -16.41 0.85 1.47
N LYS A 138 -17.70 0.77 1.77
CA LYS A 138 -18.54 1.91 2.14
C LYS A 138 -18.90 1.88 3.61
N ASN A 139 -18.76 3.04 4.26
CA ASN A 139 -19.07 3.27 5.67
C ASN A 139 -18.37 2.25 6.58
N ALA A 140 -17.10 1.97 6.28
CA ALA A 140 -16.27 1.03 7.01
C ALA A 140 -15.88 1.61 8.38
N VAL A 141 -16.07 0.81 9.42
CA VAL A 141 -15.67 1.08 10.79
C VAL A 141 -14.57 0.11 11.17
N PHE A 142 -13.50 0.65 11.74
CA PHE A 142 -12.34 -0.12 12.17
C PHE A 142 -12.26 -0.14 13.70
N LYS A 143 -12.03 -1.34 14.25
CA LYS A 143 -11.82 -1.55 15.68
C LYS A 143 -10.55 -2.34 15.91
N ARG A 144 -9.84 -2.06 17.00
CA ARG A 144 -8.70 -2.88 17.42
C ARG A 144 -9.22 -4.27 17.79
N ALA A 145 -8.58 -5.30 17.28
CA ALA A 145 -8.91 -6.68 17.62
C ALA A 145 -7.77 -7.28 18.42
N LYS A 146 -8.10 -7.97 19.52
CA LYS A 146 -7.17 -8.81 20.28
C LYS A 146 -7.71 -10.24 20.30
N LEU A 147 -6.84 -11.20 20.00
CA LEU A 147 -7.19 -12.62 20.10
C LEU A 147 -7.44 -12.96 21.58
N GLN A 148 -8.58 -13.57 21.86
CA GLN A 148 -8.84 -14.17 23.16
C GLN A 148 -7.98 -15.43 23.32
N ASP A 149 -7.57 -15.73 24.56
CA ASP A 149 -6.83 -16.96 24.91
C ASP A 149 -5.59 -17.23 24.04
N SER A 150 -4.90 -16.16 23.63
CA SER A 150 -3.69 -16.22 22.79
C SER A 150 -3.85 -16.99 21.47
N GLY A 151 -5.05 -16.96 20.87
CA GLY A 151 -5.33 -17.60 19.57
C GLY A 151 -5.70 -19.09 19.66
N ALA A 152 -5.93 -19.63 20.87
CA ALA A 152 -6.53 -20.96 21.04
C ALA A 152 -8.04 -20.98 20.70
N SER A 153 -8.66 -19.81 20.60
CA SER A 153 -10.08 -19.61 20.28
C SER A 153 -10.23 -18.61 19.15
N ASN A 154 -11.26 -18.81 18.30
CA ASN A 154 -11.63 -17.87 17.23
C ASN A 154 -12.42 -16.66 17.75
N ARG A 155 -12.36 -16.38 19.06
CA ARG A 155 -13.04 -15.22 19.67
C ARG A 155 -12.10 -14.02 19.67
N LEU A 156 -12.63 -12.87 19.27
CA LEU A 156 -11.93 -11.59 19.26
C LEU A 156 -12.57 -10.65 20.26
N ASN A 157 -11.73 -9.99 21.07
CA ASN A 157 -12.13 -8.82 21.81
C ASN A 157 -11.92 -7.59 20.92
N GLU A 158 -13.02 -6.94 20.55
CA GLU A 158 -13.04 -5.70 19.77
C GLU A 158 -12.98 -4.50 20.73
N LEU A 159 -11.98 -3.63 20.56
CA LEU A 159 -11.78 -2.41 21.34
C LEU A 159 -11.76 -1.19 20.40
N PRO A 160 -12.16 0.00 20.86
CA PRO A 160 -11.96 1.23 20.11
C PRO A 160 -10.48 1.45 19.75
N ILE A 161 -10.22 2.19 18.67
CA ILE A 161 -8.86 2.60 18.30
C ILE A 161 -8.41 3.71 19.27
N GLU A 162 -7.28 3.51 19.94
CA GLU A 162 -6.73 4.48 20.90
C GLU A 162 -6.21 5.74 20.19
N LYS A 163 -6.30 6.91 20.85
CA LYS A 163 -5.71 8.16 20.33
C LYS A 163 -4.19 7.98 20.22
N GLY A 164 -3.63 8.22 19.03
CA GLY A 164 -2.20 8.00 18.74
C GLY A 164 -1.83 6.58 18.28
N ALA A 165 -2.81 5.70 18.06
CA ALA A 165 -2.56 4.38 17.50
C ALA A 165 -1.96 4.49 16.08
N LYS A 166 -0.95 3.65 15.80
CA LYS A 166 -0.37 3.52 14.47
C LYS A 166 -1.34 2.74 13.56
N VAL A 167 -2.21 3.48 12.88
CA VAL A 167 -3.15 3.00 11.84
C VAL A 167 -3.02 3.90 10.61
N PRO A 168 -3.58 3.58 9.43
CA PRO A 168 -3.46 4.43 8.26
C PRO A 168 -3.99 5.85 8.56
N LYS A 169 -3.34 6.90 8.02
CA LYS A 169 -3.72 8.32 8.26
C LYS A 169 -5.23 8.59 8.11
N PRO A 170 -5.95 8.00 7.13
CA PRO A 170 -7.39 8.17 7.02
C PRO A 170 -8.17 7.64 8.24
N LEU A 171 -7.68 6.59 8.92
CA LEU A 171 -8.25 6.07 10.16
C LEU A 171 -7.82 6.86 11.40
N GLN A 172 -6.65 7.51 11.37
CA GLN A 172 -6.18 8.33 12.49
C GLN A 172 -7.03 9.59 12.65
N ARG A 173 -7.33 10.29 11.54
CA ARG A 173 -8.14 11.51 11.56
C ARG A 173 -9.50 11.29 12.21
N THR A 174 -10.13 10.16 11.89
CA THR A 174 -11.44 9.81 12.42
C THR A 174 -11.39 9.33 13.87
N ALA A 175 -10.26 8.79 14.35
CA ALA A 175 -10.05 8.46 15.76
C ALA A 175 -9.69 9.70 16.63
N SER A 176 -9.10 10.74 16.02
CA SER A 176 -8.68 11.96 16.71
C SER A 176 -9.73 13.09 16.74
N SER A 177 -10.71 13.07 15.84
CA SER A 177 -11.72 14.12 15.74
C SER A 177 -12.84 13.92 16.76
N ASP A 178 -12.82 14.70 17.84
CA ASP A 178 -14.01 15.03 18.66
C ASP A 178 -14.98 15.97 17.90
N SER A 179 -14.85 16.09 16.57
CA SER A 179 -15.56 17.07 15.72
C SER A 179 -16.29 16.42 14.54
N GLY A 180 -16.85 15.23 14.74
CA GLY A 180 -17.93 14.76 13.90
C GLY A 180 -19.23 15.44 14.33
N LEU A 181 -19.81 16.25 13.44
CA LEU A 181 -21.24 16.63 13.46
C LEU A 181 -22.14 15.38 13.23
N GLY A 182 -21.88 14.31 13.96
CA GLY A 182 -22.63 13.06 14.00
C GLY A 182 -22.97 12.81 15.47
N GLY A 183 -24.27 12.68 15.75
CA GLY A 183 -24.81 12.66 17.11
C GLY A 183 -24.07 11.69 18.04
N ILE A 184 -24.09 12.06 19.33
CA ILE A 184 -23.66 11.26 20.49
C ILE A 184 -23.82 9.76 20.19
N GLY A 185 -22.71 9.06 19.91
CA GLY A 185 -22.66 7.61 19.73
C GLY A 185 -22.35 7.04 18.35
N SER A 186 -22.10 7.83 17.29
CA SER A 186 -21.71 7.27 15.98
C SER A 186 -20.21 6.98 15.88
N GLU A 187 -19.84 5.73 15.61
CA GLU A 187 -18.44 5.32 15.39
C GLU A 187 -17.88 5.94 14.10
N PRO A 188 -16.58 6.31 14.07
CA PRO A 188 -15.96 6.88 12.88
C PRO A 188 -16.03 5.93 11.68
N GLN A 189 -16.54 6.43 10.56
CA GLN A 189 -16.69 5.69 9.30
C GLN A 189 -15.75 6.23 8.23
N ILE A 190 -15.27 5.34 7.37
CA ILE A 190 -14.47 5.66 6.18
C ILE A 190 -15.00 4.91 4.96
N SER A 191 -14.99 5.56 3.81
CA SER A 191 -15.29 4.94 2.51
C SER A 191 -14.10 5.12 1.57
N GLY A 192 -13.80 4.13 0.75
CA GLY A 192 -12.69 4.19 -0.20
C GLY A 192 -12.34 2.83 -0.82
N VAL A 193 -11.31 2.81 -1.66
CA VAL A 193 -10.71 1.61 -2.24
C VAL A 193 -9.70 1.02 -1.27
N PHE A 194 -9.90 -0.24 -0.90
CA PHE A 194 -9.03 -0.99 0.00
C PHE A 194 -8.24 -2.08 -0.71
N GLY A 195 -8.68 -2.49 -1.91
CA GLY A 195 -7.98 -3.50 -2.70
C GLY A 195 -7.99 -3.15 -4.18
N MET A 196 -6.97 -3.60 -4.90
CA MET A 196 -6.83 -3.37 -6.34
C MET A 196 -6.20 -4.57 -7.04
N ASP A 197 -6.72 -4.94 -8.21
CA ASP A 197 -6.01 -5.77 -9.20
C ASP A 197 -5.27 -4.84 -10.15
N VAL A 198 -3.95 -4.75 -9.97
CA VAL A 198 -3.06 -3.99 -10.84
C VAL A 198 -2.14 -4.94 -11.56
N ARG A 199 -1.98 -4.75 -12.86
CA ARG A 199 -1.03 -5.54 -13.66
C ARG A 199 0.07 -4.68 -14.22
N ARG A 200 1.25 -5.28 -14.34
CA ARG A 200 2.40 -4.63 -14.99
C ARG A 200 2.12 -4.53 -16.48
N VAL A 201 2.36 -3.36 -17.04
CA VAL A 201 2.38 -3.15 -18.48
C VAL A 201 3.82 -2.86 -18.88
N THR A 202 4.26 -3.48 -19.96
CA THR A 202 5.54 -3.16 -20.59
C THR A 202 5.24 -2.68 -22.00
N ALA A 203 6.00 -1.73 -22.51
CA ALA A 203 5.88 -1.36 -23.91
C ALA A 203 7.26 -0.96 -24.45
N ARG A 204 7.45 -1.16 -25.75
CA ARG A 204 8.69 -0.85 -26.46
C ARG A 204 8.35 -0.35 -27.87
N ILE A 205 9.17 0.57 -28.34
CA ILE A 205 9.16 1.01 -29.74
C ILE A 205 10.15 0.11 -30.46
N THR A 206 9.66 -0.66 -31.42
CA THR A 206 10.42 -1.70 -32.12
C THR A 206 10.13 -1.67 -33.62
N THR A 207 10.76 -2.55 -34.38
CA THR A 207 10.37 -2.86 -35.76
C THR A 207 9.85 -4.30 -35.84
N PRO A 208 8.96 -4.63 -36.80
CA PRO A 208 8.44 -6.00 -36.94
C PRO A 208 9.51 -7.09 -37.18
N ALA A 209 10.72 -6.70 -37.57
CA ALA A 209 11.83 -7.62 -37.80
C ALA A 209 12.64 -7.95 -36.53
N GLU A 210 12.48 -7.18 -35.46
CA GLU A 210 13.22 -7.38 -34.21
C GLU A 210 12.62 -8.54 -33.40
N PRO A 211 13.43 -9.53 -32.99
CA PRO A 211 12.92 -10.69 -32.26
C PRO A 211 12.61 -10.36 -30.80
N HIS A 212 11.69 -11.13 -30.22
CA HIS A 212 11.47 -11.13 -28.78
C HIS A 212 12.72 -11.55 -27.99
N SER A 213 12.88 -10.92 -26.84
CA SER A 213 13.82 -11.32 -25.81
C SER A 213 13.20 -12.35 -24.85
N LEU A 214 14.02 -13.10 -24.12
CA LEU A 214 13.52 -14.07 -23.11
C LEU A 214 12.68 -13.41 -22.02
N SER A 215 12.90 -12.13 -21.72
CA SER A 215 12.07 -11.39 -20.75
C SER A 215 10.63 -11.18 -21.22
N ASP A 216 10.36 -11.35 -22.50
CA ASP A 216 9.06 -11.05 -23.10
C ASP A 216 8.05 -12.20 -22.91
N LEU A 217 8.52 -13.40 -22.52
CA LEU A 217 7.68 -14.60 -22.36
C LEU A 217 6.60 -14.47 -21.28
N LYS A 218 6.75 -13.53 -20.34
CA LYS A 218 5.79 -13.32 -19.23
C LYS A 218 4.64 -12.39 -19.60
N TYR A 219 4.60 -11.91 -20.84
CA TYR A 219 3.68 -10.88 -21.28
C TYR A 219 2.83 -11.37 -22.45
N ARG A 220 1.59 -10.91 -22.48
CA ARG A 220 0.72 -11.03 -23.65
C ARG A 220 0.83 -9.77 -24.49
N TRP A 221 1.35 -9.92 -25.70
CA TRP A 221 1.75 -8.81 -26.55
C TRP A 221 0.69 -8.41 -27.57
N TYR A 222 0.61 -7.10 -27.81
CA TYR A 222 -0.17 -6.43 -28.82
C TYR A 222 0.73 -5.49 -29.60
N TYR A 223 0.41 -5.30 -30.86
CA TYR A 223 1.27 -4.59 -31.80
C TYR A 223 0.45 -3.55 -32.55
N TYR A 224 0.99 -2.33 -32.60
CA TYR A 224 0.32 -1.20 -33.23
C TYR A 224 1.33 -0.37 -34.01
N ASP A 225 0.99 -0.03 -35.25
CA ASP A 225 1.85 0.83 -36.05
C ASP A 225 1.90 2.25 -35.47
N VAL A 226 3.10 2.85 -35.42
CA VAL A 226 3.27 4.22 -34.95
C VAL A 226 2.92 5.19 -36.09
N PRO A 227 1.92 6.07 -35.93
CA PRO A 227 1.54 7.01 -36.98
C PRO A 227 2.70 7.94 -37.34
N GLY A 228 2.97 8.11 -38.63
CA GLY A 228 3.99 9.04 -39.12
C GLY A 228 5.44 8.56 -39.05
N SER A 229 5.68 7.29 -38.72
CA SER A 229 7.03 6.72 -38.75
C SER A 229 7.50 6.44 -40.18
N GLU A 230 8.61 7.06 -40.59
CA GLU A 230 9.29 6.77 -41.87
C GLU A 230 9.96 5.39 -41.88
N THR A 231 10.30 4.88 -40.68
CA THR A 231 11.08 3.66 -40.42
C THR A 231 10.23 2.42 -40.15
N LYS A 232 8.90 2.51 -40.31
CA LYS A 232 7.94 1.44 -39.99
C LYS A 232 8.03 0.99 -38.53
N GLU A 233 8.16 1.95 -37.62
CA GLU A 233 8.13 1.68 -36.18
C GLU A 233 6.77 1.14 -35.74
N GLN A 234 6.85 0.26 -34.75
CA GLN A 234 5.72 -0.41 -34.14
C GLN A 234 5.81 -0.25 -32.62
N LEU A 235 4.69 0.15 -32.02
CA LEU A 235 4.49 0.11 -30.59
C LEU A 235 4.05 -1.29 -30.20
N MET A 236 4.92 -1.98 -29.47
CA MET A 236 4.69 -3.30 -28.92
C MET A 236 4.32 -3.15 -27.44
N ILE A 237 3.13 -3.58 -27.04
CA ILE A 237 2.57 -3.41 -25.69
C ILE A 237 2.26 -4.78 -25.08
N GLY A 238 2.79 -5.06 -23.89
CA GLY A 238 2.67 -6.33 -23.20
C GLY A 238 1.91 -6.20 -21.88
N LEU A 239 0.86 -7.01 -21.69
CA LEU A 239 0.19 -7.19 -20.40
C LEU A 239 0.88 -8.30 -19.60
N GLY A 240 1.34 -7.97 -18.40
CA GLY A 240 2.05 -8.90 -17.52
C GLY A 240 1.19 -9.46 -16.39
N GLU A 241 1.88 -10.03 -15.41
CA GLU A 241 1.27 -10.59 -14.20
C GLU A 241 0.71 -9.50 -13.27
N GLN A 242 -0.21 -9.94 -12.41
CA GLN A 242 -0.77 -9.14 -11.32
C GLN A 242 0.28 -8.82 -10.26
N LEU A 243 0.29 -7.57 -9.80
CA LEU A 243 1.09 -7.12 -8.66
C LEU A 243 0.56 -7.75 -7.38
N LYS A 244 1.46 -8.37 -6.61
CA LYS A 244 1.14 -8.90 -5.28
C LYS A 244 1.05 -7.74 -4.28
N ALA A 245 0.25 -7.91 -3.23
CA ALA A 245 0.12 -6.91 -2.16
C ALA A 245 1.48 -6.51 -1.54
N ASN A 246 2.41 -7.46 -1.41
CA ASN A 246 3.77 -7.19 -0.95
C ASN A 246 4.56 -6.26 -1.88
N GLU A 247 4.36 -6.36 -3.20
CA GLU A 247 5.02 -5.50 -4.17
C GLU A 247 4.47 -4.08 -4.12
N LEU A 248 3.15 -3.92 -4.03
CA LEU A 248 2.51 -2.62 -3.81
C LEU A 248 3.06 -1.96 -2.53
N ARG A 249 3.23 -2.72 -1.45
CA ARG A 249 3.82 -2.21 -0.22
C ARG A 249 5.26 -1.71 -0.40
N LEU A 250 6.09 -2.48 -1.11
CA LEU A 250 7.47 -2.08 -1.41
C LEU A 250 7.53 -0.81 -2.28
N MET A 251 6.55 -0.59 -3.16
CA MET A 251 6.46 0.65 -3.94
C MET A 251 6.18 1.88 -3.06
N LEU A 252 5.43 1.71 -1.97
CA LEU A 252 5.20 2.78 -1.00
C LEU A 252 6.49 3.14 -0.24
N ASP A 253 7.31 2.16 0.13
CA ASP A 253 8.60 2.39 0.81
C ASP A 253 9.60 3.16 -0.08
N LEU A 254 9.45 3.05 -1.41
CA LEU A 254 10.31 3.69 -2.39
C LEU A 254 9.78 5.05 -2.87
N SER A 255 8.51 5.39 -2.61
CA SER A 255 7.98 6.69 -3.00
C SER A 255 8.44 7.78 -2.03
N GLU A 256 8.96 8.87 -2.60
CA GLU A 256 9.68 9.96 -1.90
C GLU A 256 8.87 10.68 -0.79
N ASP A 257 7.55 10.43 -0.70
CA ASP A 257 6.67 11.06 0.27
C ASP A 257 6.93 10.61 1.74
N ASP A 258 7.50 9.42 1.95
CA ASP A 258 7.91 8.96 3.30
C ASP A 258 9.39 9.36 3.61
N VAL A 259 10.19 9.75 2.62
CA VAL A 259 11.53 10.34 2.85
C VAL A 259 11.39 11.74 3.44
N GLN A 260 10.45 12.55 2.95
CA GLN A 260 10.23 13.92 3.45
C GLN A 260 9.73 13.92 4.91
N GLY A 261 8.80 13.02 5.27
CA GLY A 261 8.35 12.86 6.65
C GLY A 261 9.45 12.37 7.60
N ASN A 262 10.33 11.49 7.13
CA ASN A 262 11.50 11.05 7.90
C ASN A 262 12.57 12.15 8.03
N LEU A 263 12.76 12.99 7.00
CA LEU A 263 13.67 14.15 7.05
C LEU A 263 13.15 15.23 8.01
N GLU A 264 11.85 15.47 8.05
CA GLU A 264 11.22 16.39 9.02
C GLU A 264 11.33 15.85 10.46
N ALA A 265 11.13 14.54 10.67
CA ALA A 265 11.29 13.91 11.97
C ALA A 265 12.76 13.95 12.46
N ILE A 266 13.73 13.72 11.57
CA ILE A 266 15.17 13.85 11.88
C ILE A 266 15.53 15.33 12.15
N SER A 267 14.94 16.26 11.41
CA SER A 267 15.14 17.70 11.62
C SER A 267 14.55 18.18 12.96
N GLN A 268 13.40 17.66 13.38
CA GLN A 268 12.82 17.93 14.70
C GLN A 268 13.64 17.31 15.83
N LEU A 269 14.07 16.06 15.68
CA LEU A 269 14.91 15.39 16.68
C LEU A 269 16.27 16.07 16.86
N SER A 270 16.85 16.61 15.78
CA SER A 270 18.11 17.37 15.85
C SER A 270 17.92 18.77 16.45
N LEU A 271 16.80 19.44 16.20
CA LEU A 271 16.43 20.70 16.86
C LEU A 271 16.19 20.54 18.36
N ASP A 272 15.51 19.46 18.76
CA ASP A 272 15.27 19.14 20.17
C ASP A 272 16.56 18.75 20.89
N ALA A 273 17.47 18.01 20.24
CA ALA A 273 18.79 17.69 20.79
C ALA A 273 19.64 18.95 21.02
N LEU A 274 19.58 19.94 20.10
CA LEU A 274 20.28 21.22 20.25
C LEU A 274 19.66 22.11 21.33
N SER A 275 18.33 22.10 21.46
CA SER A 275 17.59 22.80 22.52
C SER A 275 17.90 22.22 23.91
N THR A 276 18.02 20.90 24.01
CA THR A 276 18.36 20.20 25.26
C THR A 276 19.82 20.43 25.68
N ALA A 277 20.74 20.57 24.70
CA ALA A 277 22.13 20.93 24.95
C ALA A 277 22.35 22.43 25.31
N ALA A 278 21.34 23.28 25.07
CA ALA A 278 21.40 24.72 25.33
C ALA A 278 20.77 25.14 26.68
N SER A 279 20.29 24.21 27.51
CA SER A 279 19.76 24.52 28.84
C SER A 279 20.88 24.79 29.86
N PRO A 280 20.98 25.99 30.47
CA PRO A 280 22.06 26.36 31.39
C PRO A 280 21.74 26.04 32.86
N MET A 281 21.01 24.97 33.15
CA MET A 281 20.72 24.55 34.53
C MET A 281 21.04 23.07 34.71
N LEU A 282 22.31 22.78 35.00
CA LEU A 282 22.76 21.66 35.84
C LEU A 282 24.28 21.85 36.03
N GLN A 283 24.65 22.83 36.86
CA GLN A 283 26.00 22.87 37.41
C GLN A 283 26.17 21.69 38.37
N PRO A 284 27.21 20.85 38.24
CA PRO A 284 27.57 19.92 39.29
C PRO A 284 28.36 20.68 40.38
N SER A 285 27.71 20.97 41.50
CA SER A 285 28.39 21.39 42.72
C SER A 285 29.11 20.20 43.38
N SER A 286 30.43 20.26 43.45
CA SER A 286 31.26 19.43 44.35
C SER A 286 31.37 20.13 45.74
N PRO A 287 32.06 19.63 46.80
CA PRO A 287 32.82 18.37 47.01
C PRO A 287 32.62 17.70 48.41
N ALA A 288 33.47 16.70 48.73
CA ALA A 288 33.69 15.98 50.02
C ALA A 288 32.90 14.66 50.18
N LEU A 289 33.44 13.52 50.61
CA LEU A 289 34.55 13.25 51.52
C LEU A 289 35.29 11.94 51.15
N ARG A 290 36.61 12.00 51.37
CA ARG A 290 37.53 10.96 51.86
C ARG A 290 36.99 9.54 52.03
N GLY A 291 37.70 8.57 51.47
CA GLY A 291 37.76 7.26 52.10
C GLY A 291 38.33 6.12 51.26
N ARG A 292 39.66 6.03 51.23
CA ARG A 292 40.44 4.79 51.07
C ARG A 292 40.49 4.17 49.67
N SER A 293 41.61 4.50 49.02
CA SER A 293 42.36 3.60 48.15
C SER A 293 42.58 2.23 48.81
N PRO A 294 42.59 1.16 48.02
CA PRO A 294 43.88 0.53 47.79
C PRO A 294 44.18 0.40 46.30
N SER A 295 45.40 0.79 45.94
CA SER A 295 45.99 0.61 44.61
C SER A 295 46.30 -0.87 44.33
N PRO A 296 46.41 -1.23 43.04
CA PRO A 296 46.55 -2.60 42.55
C PRO A 296 48.03 -3.01 42.43
N ASN A 297 48.31 -4.32 42.43
CA ASN A 297 49.29 -5.06 41.59
C ASN A 297 49.76 -6.39 42.25
N PRO A 298 50.46 -7.29 41.54
CA PRO A 298 49.88 -8.28 40.63
C PRO A 298 50.51 -9.69 40.86
N ALA A 299 50.19 -10.62 39.96
CA ALA A 299 51.05 -11.75 39.58
C ALA A 299 51.14 -13.01 40.48
N LEU A 300 50.83 -14.13 39.80
CA LEU A 300 51.59 -15.39 39.77
C LEU A 300 51.19 -16.58 40.67
N LEU A 301 51.18 -17.74 39.99
CA LEU A 301 51.33 -19.16 40.41
C LEU A 301 50.01 -19.94 40.60
N ARG A 302 49.58 -20.78 39.65
CA ARG A 302 50.03 -22.13 39.21
C ARG A 302 49.43 -23.30 40.03
N SER A 303 49.16 -24.37 39.28
CA SER A 303 48.95 -25.81 39.62
C SER A 303 47.68 -26.16 40.42
N GLN A 304 46.76 -26.91 39.81
CA GLN A 304 46.70 -28.39 39.77
C GLN A 304 46.52 -29.04 41.15
N HIS A 305 45.29 -29.47 41.45
CA HIS A 305 44.91 -30.89 41.59
C HIS A 305 43.39 -31.02 41.56
#